data_AF-A0A8S3GVN7-F1
#
_entry.id   AF-A0A8S3GVN7-F1
#
_cell.length_a   1.000
_cell.length_b   1.000
_cell.length_c   1.000
_cell.angle_alpha   90.00
_cell.angle_beta   90.00
_cell.angle_gamma   90.00
#
_symmetry.space_group_name_H-M   'P 1'
#
loop_
_entity.id
_entity.type
_entity.pdbx_description
1 polymer ?
#
loop_
_entity_poly.entity_id
_entity_poly.type
_entity_poly.pdbx_seq_one_letter_code
_entity_poly.pdbx_strand_id
1 'polypeptide(L)'
;MSREPDNNELTIYRGQISSPQEIAELVGAYQNQSIVAVNSFFSTSKDRNIAKFFLTGAQSNLCDGTRLAAIFEIIIKKQDVSQFLPVADISQLSDFPGEKEVLFAPGQIFTINKFDIIFESGVNIYTFKMVLKTGFKECLNQVYTKVEKIRSVQVHDPLFHIGTLLAEEERFQEAQDLYKDLLSKNVNEDINYACYRQLMTIANQQHNTHEAKLWFDKMNEIKVGKTASPNHDDGIPIRTEDYSTLRHNMQEIQNLAGNFLSLSTHDLCQALNNDENLSNRFENLNDHVYNMVLIMIKNKQYTLAIHYTEAALFSSSISGIIPLRPSLKVKFYIQLGYCYQELKRNDESLKYYKMALEDKTHCSPDDYIRTVHCVGKILETTNCYEEALHVYIQLAEDYNN
;
A
#
# COMPACT_ATOMS: atom_id res chain seq x y z
N MET A 1 68.11 -6.10 -12.79
CA MET A 1 66.66 -5.86 -12.80
C MET A 1 66.27 -5.25 -11.46
N SER A 2 66.04 -3.94 -11.44
CA SER A 2 65.44 -3.25 -10.30
C SER A 2 64.00 -3.73 -10.14
N ARG A 3 63.65 -4.25 -8.96
CA ARG A 3 62.23 -4.41 -8.60
C ARG A 3 61.63 -3.01 -8.50
N GLU A 4 60.63 -2.72 -9.33
CA GLU A 4 59.79 -1.55 -9.08
C GLU A 4 59.18 -1.66 -7.68
N PRO A 5 59.02 -0.54 -6.94
CA PRO A 5 58.37 -0.59 -5.64
C PRO A 5 56.97 -1.17 -5.82
N ASP A 6 56.62 -2.12 -4.96
CA ASP A 6 55.36 -2.88 -5.02
C ASP A 6 54.20 -1.96 -4.61
N ASN A 7 53.83 -1.08 -5.55
CA ASN A 7 52.96 0.04 -5.28
C ASN A 7 51.55 -0.50 -5.14
N ASN A 8 51.14 -0.74 -3.90
CA ASN A 8 49.84 -1.30 -3.51
C ASN A 8 48.67 -0.36 -3.83
N GLU A 9 48.93 0.80 -4.43
CA GLU A 9 47.95 1.79 -4.85
C GLU A 9 48.16 2.15 -6.34
N LEU A 10 47.06 2.31 -7.07
CA LEU A 10 47.01 2.91 -8.40
C LEU A 10 46.34 4.28 -8.25
N THR A 11 47.04 5.34 -8.65
CA THR A 11 46.51 6.70 -8.69
C THR A 11 46.20 7.11 -10.13
N ILE A 12 45.00 7.63 -10.35
CA ILE A 12 44.51 8.12 -11.64
C ILE A 12 43.74 9.43 -11.45
N TYR A 13 43.62 10.20 -12.52
CA TYR A 13 43.21 11.60 -12.48
C TYR A 13 42.08 11.89 -13.46
N ARG A 14 41.14 12.75 -13.06
CA ARG A 14 40.08 13.28 -13.93
C ARG A 14 40.00 14.78 -13.80
N GLY A 15 40.02 15.50 -14.92
CA GLY A 15 39.58 16.88 -14.99
C GLY A 15 38.13 16.93 -15.45
N GLN A 16 37.32 17.77 -14.82
CA GLN A 16 35.93 17.99 -15.20
C GLN A 16 35.57 19.46 -15.00
N ILE A 17 34.63 19.94 -15.81
CA ILE A 17 33.94 21.21 -15.58
C ILE A 17 32.59 20.89 -14.95
N SER A 18 32.39 21.36 -13.72
CA SER A 18 31.28 21.03 -12.84
C SER A 18 30.41 22.24 -12.55
N SER A 19 29.17 22.03 -12.13
CA SER A 19 28.31 23.14 -11.66
C SER A 19 28.68 23.57 -10.24
N PRO A 20 28.38 24.81 -9.81
CA PRO A 20 28.51 25.24 -8.41
C PRO A 20 27.76 24.33 -7.43
N GLN A 21 26.62 23.77 -7.85
CA GLN A 21 25.86 22.82 -7.05
C GLN A 21 26.61 21.49 -6.89
N GLU A 22 27.12 20.89 -7.97
CA GLU A 22 27.89 19.63 -7.93
C GLU A 22 29.14 19.78 -7.04
N ILE A 23 29.83 20.92 -7.11
CA ILE A 23 30.94 21.25 -6.22
C ILE A 23 30.49 21.38 -4.75
N ALA A 24 29.37 22.05 -4.48
CA ALA A 24 28.84 22.18 -3.13
C ALA A 24 28.44 20.82 -2.53
N GLU A 25 27.84 19.93 -3.33
CA GLU A 25 27.49 18.56 -2.95
C GLU A 25 28.75 17.73 -2.63
N LEU A 26 29.81 17.82 -3.45
CA LEU A 26 31.09 17.16 -3.20
C LEU A 26 31.81 17.70 -1.94
N VAL A 27 31.76 19.01 -1.69
CA VAL A 27 32.30 19.61 -0.46
C VAL A 27 31.50 19.17 0.76
N GLY A 28 30.17 19.10 0.66
CA GLY A 28 29.30 18.55 1.71
C GLY A 28 29.60 17.08 1.99
N ALA A 29 29.82 16.27 0.96
CA ALA A 29 30.20 14.86 1.11
C ALA A 29 31.56 14.70 1.82
N TYR A 30 32.54 15.55 1.53
CA TYR A 30 33.81 15.60 2.29
C TYR A 30 33.59 15.98 3.76
N GLN A 31 32.82 17.04 4.03
CA GLN A 31 32.55 17.51 5.40
C GLN A 31 31.82 16.47 6.25
N ASN A 32 30.83 15.79 5.66
CA ASN A 32 30.01 14.80 6.33
C ASN A 32 30.60 13.38 6.30
N GLN A 33 31.78 13.19 5.70
CA GLN A 33 32.42 11.88 5.46
C GLN A 33 31.51 10.90 4.70
N SER A 34 30.65 11.42 3.83
CA SER A 34 29.69 10.66 3.03
C SER A 34 30.34 9.99 1.82
N ILE A 35 29.70 8.95 1.31
CA ILE A 35 30.09 8.32 0.04
C ILE A 35 29.60 9.13 -1.17
N VAL A 36 30.41 9.14 -2.23
CA VAL A 36 30.06 9.68 -3.54
C VAL A 36 29.94 8.52 -4.52
N ALA A 37 28.78 8.39 -5.17
CA ALA A 37 28.53 7.36 -6.18
C ALA A 37 28.56 7.97 -7.58
N VAL A 38 29.21 7.31 -8.55
CA VAL A 38 29.23 7.75 -9.95
C VAL A 38 28.41 6.79 -10.81
N ASN A 39 27.32 7.29 -11.38
CA ASN A 39 26.29 6.49 -12.06
C ASN A 39 26.47 6.38 -13.58
N SER A 40 27.61 6.83 -14.11
CA SER A 40 27.97 6.78 -15.53
C SER A 40 29.34 6.14 -15.72
N PHE A 41 29.63 5.71 -16.95
CA PHE A 41 31.02 5.46 -17.34
C PHE A 41 31.77 6.79 -17.32
N PHE A 42 32.96 6.81 -16.73
CA PHE A 42 33.78 8.00 -16.73
C PHE A 42 35.25 7.70 -17.00
N SER A 43 35.80 8.47 -17.93
CA SER A 43 37.21 8.41 -18.31
C SER A 43 38.10 9.08 -17.28
N THR A 44 39.28 8.52 -17.07
CA THR A 44 40.37 9.04 -16.24
C THR A 44 41.71 8.75 -16.93
N SER A 45 42.75 9.51 -16.58
CA SER A 45 44.10 9.32 -17.09
C SER A 45 45.05 8.93 -15.97
N LYS A 46 46.05 8.09 -16.27
CA LYS A 46 47.22 7.91 -15.38
C LYS A 46 48.11 9.16 -15.29
N ASP A 47 47.88 10.16 -16.13
CA ASP A 47 48.66 11.39 -16.20
C ASP A 47 47.85 12.61 -15.75
N ARG A 48 48.30 13.25 -14.67
CA ARG A 48 47.62 14.42 -14.10
C ARG A 48 47.59 15.61 -15.07
N ASN A 49 48.55 15.72 -15.99
CA ASN A 49 48.59 16.83 -16.95
C ASN A 49 47.54 16.66 -18.05
N ILE A 50 47.24 15.41 -18.42
CA ILE A 50 46.18 15.07 -19.37
C ILE A 50 44.82 15.34 -18.73
N ALA A 51 44.63 14.93 -17.47
CA ALA A 51 43.44 15.32 -16.70
C ALA A 51 43.26 16.86 -16.66
N LYS A 52 44.33 17.63 -16.43
CA LYS A 52 44.30 19.11 -16.50
C LYS A 52 43.93 19.67 -17.86
N PHE A 53 44.33 19.03 -18.96
CA PHE A 53 44.06 19.50 -20.32
C PHE A 53 42.55 19.67 -20.56
N PHE A 54 41.71 18.75 -20.07
CA PHE A 54 40.25 18.83 -20.13
C PHE A 54 39.64 20.05 -19.41
N LEU A 55 40.40 20.74 -18.56
CA LEU A 55 39.96 22.01 -17.95
C LEU A 55 40.24 23.22 -18.86
N THR A 56 41.32 23.15 -19.65
CA THR A 56 41.81 24.29 -20.45
C THR A 56 40.91 24.60 -21.64
N GLY A 57 40.30 23.59 -22.26
CA GLY A 57 39.37 23.75 -23.38
C GLY A 57 38.05 24.46 -23.05
N ALA A 58 37.80 24.77 -21.77
CA ALA A 58 36.56 25.38 -21.29
C ALA A 58 36.74 26.75 -20.61
N GLN A 59 37.94 27.34 -20.67
CA GLN A 59 38.28 28.56 -19.91
C GLN A 59 37.33 29.75 -20.14
N SER A 60 36.79 29.92 -21.35
CA SER A 60 35.80 30.98 -21.65
C SER A 60 34.53 30.90 -20.80
N ASN A 61 34.17 29.70 -20.36
CA ASN A 61 32.90 29.41 -19.67
C ASN A 61 33.07 29.31 -18.15
N LEU A 62 34.25 29.64 -17.61
CA LEU A 62 34.56 29.63 -16.17
C LEU A 62 34.51 31.02 -15.54
N CYS A 63 34.48 32.09 -16.33
CA CYS A 63 34.50 33.46 -15.84
C CYS A 63 33.14 33.98 -15.36
N ASP A 64 32.03 33.31 -15.70
CA ASP A 64 30.67 33.71 -15.30
C ASP A 64 30.23 33.10 -13.96
N GLY A 65 31.05 32.22 -13.36
CA GLY A 65 30.75 31.52 -12.10
C GLY A 65 29.68 30.43 -12.21
N THR A 66 29.12 30.18 -13.40
CA THR A 66 28.12 29.11 -13.64
C THR A 66 28.74 27.73 -13.78
N ARG A 67 30.06 27.68 -13.97
CA ARG A 67 30.88 26.46 -14.07
C ARG A 67 32.18 26.64 -13.32
N LEU A 68 32.66 25.55 -12.72
CA LEU A 68 33.87 25.49 -11.89
C LEU A 68 34.77 24.35 -12.36
N ALA A 69 36.09 24.56 -12.32
CA ALA A 69 37.06 23.55 -12.71
C ALA A 69 37.35 22.58 -11.55
N ALA A 70 37.24 21.27 -11.79
CA ALA A 70 37.47 20.23 -10.80
C ALA A 70 38.59 19.26 -11.23
N ILE A 71 39.49 18.90 -10.31
CA ILE A 71 40.43 17.79 -10.47
C ILE A 71 40.12 16.73 -9.40
N PHE A 72 39.87 15.52 -9.85
CA PHE A 72 39.76 14.35 -8.99
C PHE A 72 41.08 13.57 -9.06
N GLU A 73 41.72 13.35 -7.91
CA GLU A 73 42.81 12.40 -7.73
C GLU A 73 42.22 11.15 -7.06
N ILE A 74 42.11 10.06 -7.81
CA ILE A 74 41.43 8.84 -7.39
C ILE A 74 42.47 7.77 -7.07
N ILE A 75 42.44 7.25 -5.85
CA ILE A 75 43.29 6.16 -5.38
C ILE A 75 42.50 4.86 -5.37
N ILE A 76 43.07 3.83 -6.01
CA ILE A 76 42.60 2.44 -5.98
C ILE A 76 43.63 1.61 -5.23
N LYS A 77 43.26 1.06 -4.07
CA LYS A 77 44.09 0.15 -3.29
C LYS A 77 43.98 -1.27 -3.86
N LYS A 78 45.09 -1.85 -4.30
CA LYS A 78 45.14 -3.20 -4.90
C LYS A 78 44.73 -4.31 -3.93
N GLN A 79 45.03 -4.12 -2.64
CA GLN A 79 44.67 -5.07 -1.57
C GLN A 79 43.16 -5.20 -1.38
N ASP A 80 42.42 -4.14 -1.68
CA ASP A 80 40.98 -4.05 -1.49
C ASP A 80 40.20 -4.72 -2.65
N VAL A 81 40.84 -5.13 -3.75
CA VAL A 81 40.16 -5.62 -4.97
C VAL A 81 40.07 -7.15 -5.04
N SER A 82 38.87 -7.67 -4.82
CA SER A 82 38.54 -9.10 -5.00
C SER A 82 38.17 -9.46 -6.44
N GLN A 83 39.12 -10.07 -7.19
CA GLN A 83 38.99 -10.67 -8.54
C GLN A 83 38.44 -9.81 -9.71
N PHE A 84 37.76 -8.70 -9.46
CA PHE A 84 37.19 -7.81 -10.47
C PHE A 84 37.60 -6.36 -10.16
N LEU A 85 38.56 -5.81 -10.90
CA LEU A 85 38.75 -4.36 -10.94
C LEU A 85 37.55 -3.73 -11.65
N PRO A 86 36.89 -2.70 -11.09
CA PRO A 86 35.82 -1.96 -11.77
C PRO A 86 36.37 -0.92 -12.77
N VAL A 87 37.64 -1.05 -13.16
CA VAL A 87 38.33 -0.18 -14.10
C VAL A 87 38.99 -1.01 -15.20
N ALA A 88 38.92 -0.51 -16.43
CA ALA A 88 39.61 -1.07 -17.58
C ALA A 88 40.70 -0.09 -18.04
N ASP A 89 41.94 -0.56 -18.16
CA ASP A 89 42.97 0.16 -18.88
C ASP A 89 42.69 0.01 -20.39
N ILE A 90 42.22 1.09 -21.00
CA ILE A 90 41.88 1.13 -22.43
C ILE A 90 42.88 1.97 -23.22
N SER A 91 44.06 2.27 -22.66
CA SER A 91 45.14 3.01 -23.34
C SER A 91 45.57 2.40 -24.68
N GLN A 92 45.33 1.10 -24.90
CA GLN A 92 45.65 0.37 -26.14
C GLN A 92 44.46 0.22 -27.10
N LEU A 93 43.27 0.65 -26.69
CA LEU A 93 42.01 0.55 -27.43
C LEU A 93 41.40 1.92 -27.74
N SER A 94 41.77 2.95 -26.99
CA SER A 94 41.35 4.34 -27.19
C SER A 94 41.94 4.92 -28.47
N ASP A 95 41.16 5.73 -29.19
CA ASP A 95 41.61 6.49 -30.36
C ASP A 95 42.74 7.48 -30.02
N PHE A 96 42.92 7.79 -28.72
CA PHE A 96 43.99 8.64 -28.19
C PHE A 96 44.89 7.89 -27.19
N PRO A 97 45.76 6.96 -27.61
CA PRO A 97 46.61 6.17 -26.70
C PRO A 97 47.50 6.99 -25.75
N GLY A 98 47.85 8.21 -26.18
CA GLY A 98 48.60 9.17 -25.37
C GLY A 98 47.89 9.58 -24.08
N GLU A 99 46.55 9.49 -24.02
CA GLU A 99 45.75 9.83 -22.85
C GLU A 99 45.95 8.85 -21.67
N LYS A 100 46.54 7.67 -21.91
CA LYS A 100 46.76 6.62 -20.90
C LYS A 100 45.45 6.31 -20.14
N GLU A 101 44.39 6.14 -20.92
CA GLU A 101 43.01 6.12 -20.46
C GLU A 101 42.70 4.89 -19.60
N VAL A 102 42.12 5.15 -18.44
CA VAL A 102 41.55 4.16 -17.53
C VAL A 102 40.07 4.49 -17.34
N LEU A 103 39.21 3.63 -17.86
CA LEU A 103 37.77 3.80 -17.86
C LEU A 103 37.16 3.14 -16.62
N PHE A 104 36.37 3.90 -15.86
CA PHE A 104 35.53 3.35 -14.78
C PHE A 104 34.19 2.85 -15.32
N ALA A 105 33.75 1.69 -14.82
CA ALA A 105 32.37 1.26 -14.94
C ALA A 105 31.43 2.14 -14.09
N PRO A 106 30.12 2.22 -14.40
CA PRO A 106 29.13 2.84 -13.53
C PRO A 106 29.04 2.16 -12.15
N GLY A 107 28.43 2.86 -11.20
CA GLY A 107 28.13 2.35 -9.86
C GLY A 107 29.36 2.24 -8.96
N GLN A 108 30.45 2.96 -9.24
CA GLN A 108 31.58 2.99 -8.30
C GLN A 108 31.36 4.04 -7.22
N ILE A 109 31.72 3.67 -5.99
CA ILE A 109 31.60 4.52 -4.81
C ILE A 109 32.97 4.90 -4.25
N PHE A 110 33.05 6.14 -3.77
CA PHE A 110 34.28 6.76 -3.32
C PHE A 110 34.05 7.49 -2.00
N THR A 111 35.08 7.57 -1.15
CA THR A 111 35.13 8.57 -0.07
C THR A 111 36.07 9.70 -0.48
N ILE A 112 35.68 10.94 -0.23
CA ILE A 112 36.58 12.09 -0.38
C ILE A 112 37.39 12.19 0.92
N ASN A 113 38.69 11.98 0.83
CA ASN A 113 39.60 12.00 1.97
C ASN A 113 40.34 13.34 2.11
N LYS A 114 40.36 14.16 1.06
CA LYS A 114 40.90 15.52 1.09
C LYS A 114 40.18 16.41 0.08
N PHE A 115 39.99 17.67 0.45
CA PHE A 115 39.53 18.73 -0.43
C PHE A 115 40.46 19.94 -0.29
N ASP A 116 40.90 20.50 -1.43
CA ASP A 116 41.68 21.74 -1.51
C ASP A 116 41.14 22.62 -2.65
N ILE A 117 41.38 23.92 -2.59
CA ILE A 117 41.20 24.83 -3.74
C ILE A 117 42.58 25.37 -4.13
N ILE A 118 42.94 25.23 -5.41
CA ILE A 118 44.21 25.68 -5.96
C ILE A 118 43.94 26.77 -6.99
N PHE A 119 44.64 27.90 -6.92
CA PHE A 119 44.57 28.93 -7.95
C PHE A 119 45.64 28.71 -9.01
N GLU A 120 45.24 28.46 -10.27
CA GLU A 120 46.16 28.17 -11.37
C GLU A 120 45.66 28.84 -12.66
N SER A 121 46.55 29.52 -13.40
CA SER A 121 46.24 30.23 -14.65
C SER A 121 45.03 31.18 -14.58
N GLY A 122 44.81 31.84 -13.44
CA GLY A 122 43.71 32.79 -13.26
C GLY A 122 42.40 32.17 -12.78
N VAL A 123 42.35 30.85 -12.54
CA VAL A 123 41.12 30.11 -12.23
C VAL A 123 41.26 29.34 -10.91
N ASN A 124 40.18 29.28 -10.13
CA ASN A 124 40.08 28.38 -8.98
C ASN A 124 39.79 26.94 -9.44
N ILE A 125 40.70 26.02 -9.13
CA ILE A 125 40.58 24.59 -9.40
C ILE A 125 40.30 23.86 -8.08
N TYR A 126 39.11 23.28 -8.00
CA TYR A 126 38.63 22.49 -6.86
C TYR A 126 39.25 21.09 -6.95
N THR A 127 40.08 20.70 -6.00
CA THR A 127 40.81 19.43 -6.01
C THR A 127 40.26 18.49 -4.95
N PHE A 128 39.80 17.32 -5.38
CA PHE A 128 39.25 16.27 -4.52
C PHE A 128 40.15 15.03 -4.57
N LYS A 129 40.66 14.61 -3.42
CA LYS A 129 41.39 13.34 -3.29
C LYS A 129 40.43 12.28 -2.81
N MET A 130 40.14 11.31 -3.68
CA MET A 130 39.14 10.27 -3.49
C MET A 130 39.79 8.90 -3.33
N VAL A 131 39.19 8.02 -2.54
CA VAL A 131 39.58 6.62 -2.45
C VAL A 131 38.41 5.75 -2.89
N LEU A 132 38.65 4.85 -3.84
CA LEU A 132 37.67 3.84 -4.27
C LEU A 132 37.34 2.93 -3.09
N LYS A 133 36.05 2.76 -2.78
CA LYS A 133 35.58 1.80 -1.78
C LYS A 133 35.18 0.51 -2.49
N THR A 134 35.94 -0.55 -2.24
CA THR A 134 35.49 -1.91 -2.58
C THR A 134 34.55 -2.43 -1.49
N GLY A 135 33.96 -3.61 -1.70
CA GLY A 135 32.82 -4.08 -0.90
C GLY A 135 31.47 -3.55 -1.40
N PHE A 136 31.43 -2.60 -2.35
CA PHE A 136 30.18 -2.25 -3.01
C PHE A 136 29.54 -3.43 -3.76
N LYS A 137 30.29 -4.48 -4.14
CA LYS A 137 29.68 -5.71 -4.64
C LYS A 137 28.90 -6.45 -3.56
N GLU A 138 29.29 -6.39 -2.29
CA GLU A 138 28.51 -6.96 -1.18
C GLU A 138 27.27 -6.10 -0.87
N CYS A 139 27.40 -4.77 -0.83
CA CYS A 139 26.26 -3.86 -0.68
C CYS A 139 25.30 -3.95 -1.88
N LEU A 140 25.81 -4.01 -3.11
CA LEU A 140 25.04 -4.29 -4.32
C LEU A 140 24.39 -5.66 -4.24
N ASN A 141 25.08 -6.71 -3.79
CA ASN A 141 24.47 -8.02 -3.67
C ASN A 141 23.34 -8.00 -2.63
N GLN A 142 23.44 -7.22 -1.55
CA GLN A 142 22.34 -6.98 -0.61
C GLN A 142 21.18 -6.24 -1.29
N VAL A 143 21.46 -5.15 -2.02
CA VAL A 143 20.45 -4.39 -2.77
C VAL A 143 19.83 -5.20 -3.91
N TYR A 144 20.59 -6.00 -4.64
CA TYR A 144 20.12 -6.94 -5.67
C TYR A 144 19.30 -8.06 -5.03
N THR A 145 19.69 -8.59 -3.86
CA THR A 145 18.88 -9.57 -3.12
C THR A 145 17.56 -8.96 -2.65
N LYS A 146 17.56 -7.70 -2.17
CA LYS A 146 16.35 -6.93 -1.88
C LYS A 146 15.51 -6.77 -3.16
N VAL A 147 16.10 -6.30 -4.26
CA VAL A 147 15.42 -6.08 -5.55
C VAL A 147 14.90 -7.38 -6.16
N GLU A 148 15.57 -8.52 -6.02
CA GLU A 148 15.09 -9.84 -6.47
C GLU A 148 13.92 -10.31 -5.62
N LYS A 149 13.96 -10.12 -4.29
CA LYS A 149 12.80 -10.36 -3.41
C LYS A 149 11.62 -9.48 -3.81
N ILE A 150 11.83 -8.20 -4.08
CA ILE A 150 10.76 -7.29 -4.51
C ILE A 150 10.26 -7.65 -5.93
N ARG A 151 11.15 -8.05 -6.85
CA ARG A 151 10.81 -8.53 -8.21
C ARG A 151 10.05 -9.87 -8.24
N SER A 152 10.09 -10.64 -7.15
CA SER A 152 9.25 -11.82 -6.99
C SER A 152 7.76 -11.48 -6.73
N VAL A 153 7.47 -10.21 -6.40
CA VAL A 153 6.11 -9.66 -6.41
C VAL A 153 5.68 -9.39 -7.86
N GLN A 154 4.43 -9.71 -8.20
CA GLN A 154 3.88 -9.72 -9.57
C GLN A 154 3.83 -8.34 -10.30
N VAL A 155 4.42 -7.28 -9.75
CA VAL A 155 4.32 -5.90 -10.24
C VAL A 155 5.59 -5.52 -10.96
N HIS A 156 5.62 -5.63 -12.29
CA HIS A 156 6.83 -5.38 -13.11
C HIS A 156 7.05 -3.91 -13.48
N ASP A 157 6.95 -2.98 -12.53
CA ASP A 157 7.22 -1.55 -12.73
C ASP A 157 8.52 -1.11 -12.01
N PRO A 158 9.56 -0.60 -12.70
CA PRO A 158 10.82 -0.20 -12.06
C PRO A 158 10.70 0.92 -11.01
N LEU A 159 9.80 1.88 -11.20
CA LEU A 159 9.60 2.99 -10.26
C LEU A 159 8.94 2.49 -8.98
N PHE A 160 8.02 1.52 -9.08
CA PHE A 160 7.39 0.89 -7.91
C PHE A 160 8.43 0.20 -7.00
N HIS A 161 9.43 -0.46 -7.60
CA HIS A 161 10.54 -1.08 -6.86
C HIS A 161 11.41 -0.03 -6.17
N ILE A 162 11.71 1.09 -6.83
CA ILE A 162 12.47 2.20 -6.25
C ILE A 162 11.71 2.79 -5.05
N GLY A 163 10.40 2.99 -5.18
CA GLY A 163 9.55 3.44 -4.06
C GLY A 163 9.58 2.45 -2.88
N THR A 164 9.65 1.15 -3.16
CA THR A 164 9.71 0.12 -2.11
C THR A 164 11.05 0.18 -1.36
N LEU A 165 12.17 0.35 -2.08
CA LEU A 165 13.48 0.56 -1.46
C LEU A 165 13.53 1.86 -0.64
N LEU A 166 12.98 2.97 -1.16
CA LEU A 166 12.91 4.23 -0.40
C LEU A 166 12.11 4.09 0.90
N ALA A 167 11.03 3.31 0.90
CA ALA A 167 10.25 3.01 2.10
C ALA A 167 10.99 2.12 3.11
N GLU A 168 11.75 1.13 2.65
CA GLU A 168 12.59 0.29 3.51
C GLU A 168 13.71 1.07 4.20
N GLU A 169 14.27 2.08 3.53
CA GLU A 169 15.32 2.95 4.07
C GLU A 169 14.73 4.20 4.79
N GLU A 170 13.47 4.13 5.23
CA GLU A 170 12.72 5.16 5.98
C GLU A 170 12.60 6.54 5.30
N ARG A 171 12.92 6.64 4.00
CA ARG A 171 12.77 7.85 3.16
C ARG A 171 11.32 8.02 2.70
N PHE A 172 10.43 8.05 3.67
CA PHE A 172 8.98 7.95 3.48
C PHE A 172 8.41 9.02 2.55
N GLN A 173 8.85 10.28 2.65
CA GLN A 173 8.35 11.36 1.79
C GLN A 173 8.65 11.09 0.31
N GLU A 174 9.90 10.73 -0.02
CA GLU A 174 10.33 10.44 -1.38
C GLU A 174 9.63 9.19 -1.94
N ALA A 175 9.43 8.16 -1.10
CA ALA A 175 8.65 6.98 -1.47
C ALA A 175 7.19 7.35 -1.77
N GLN A 176 6.55 8.14 -0.91
CA GLN A 176 5.17 8.59 -1.11
C GLN A 176 4.99 9.41 -2.38
N ASP A 177 5.89 10.38 -2.63
CA ASP A 177 5.82 11.25 -3.80
C ASP A 177 6.00 10.44 -5.09
N LEU A 178 6.90 9.46 -5.10
CA LEU A 178 7.08 8.55 -6.24
C LEU A 178 5.86 7.66 -6.49
N TYR A 179 5.22 7.14 -5.43
CA TYR A 179 3.97 6.38 -5.58
C TYR A 179 2.80 7.25 -6.04
N LYS A 180 2.70 8.50 -5.57
CA LYS A 180 1.67 9.47 -6.00
C LYS A 180 1.87 9.86 -7.47
N ASP A 181 3.12 10.05 -7.91
CA ASP A 181 3.48 10.28 -9.32
C ASP A 181 3.12 9.07 -10.21
N LEU A 182 3.46 7.85 -9.79
CA LEU A 182 3.05 6.59 -10.43
C LEU A 182 1.52 6.51 -10.60
N LEU A 183 0.77 6.72 -9.52
CA LEU A 183 -0.70 6.71 -9.53
C LEU A 183 -1.31 7.75 -10.47
N SER A 184 -0.62 8.88 -10.72
CA SER A 184 -1.07 9.91 -11.66
C SER A 184 -0.82 9.55 -13.14
N LYS A 185 0.15 8.66 -13.40
CA LYS A 185 0.62 8.31 -14.75
C LYS A 185 0.11 6.94 -15.24
N ASN A 186 -0.18 6.01 -14.33
CA ASN A 186 -0.53 4.62 -14.66
C ASN A 186 -2.05 4.36 -14.55
N VAL A 187 -2.61 3.80 -15.63
CA VAL A 187 -4.01 3.33 -15.67
C VAL A 187 -4.13 1.86 -15.22
N ASN A 188 -3.00 1.19 -14.97
CA ASN A 188 -2.97 -0.22 -14.57
C ASN A 188 -3.41 -0.39 -13.10
N GLU A 189 -4.54 -1.06 -12.90
CA GLU A 189 -5.14 -1.30 -11.59
C GLU A 189 -4.26 -2.16 -10.68
N ASP A 190 -3.47 -3.12 -11.20
CA ASP A 190 -2.55 -3.92 -10.39
C ASP A 190 -1.39 -3.08 -9.81
N ILE A 191 -0.85 -2.16 -10.62
CA ILE A 191 0.19 -1.21 -10.17
C ILE A 191 -0.41 -0.25 -9.15
N ASN A 192 -1.62 0.27 -9.40
CA ASN A 192 -2.27 1.21 -8.51
C ASN A 192 -2.62 0.58 -7.16
N TYR A 193 -3.12 -0.67 -7.15
CA TYR A 193 -3.34 -1.46 -5.94
C TYR A 193 -2.05 -1.65 -5.13
N ALA A 194 -0.94 -1.94 -5.81
CA ALA A 194 0.37 -2.10 -5.18
C ALA A 194 0.89 -0.77 -4.59
N CYS A 195 0.75 0.34 -5.31
CA CYS A 195 1.08 1.68 -4.81
C CYS A 195 0.27 2.05 -3.56
N TYR A 196 -1.05 1.83 -3.57
CA TYR A 196 -1.90 2.07 -2.39
C TYR A 196 -1.49 1.19 -1.20
N ARG A 197 -1.10 -0.07 -1.43
CA ARG A 197 -0.57 -0.95 -0.37
C ARG A 197 0.68 -0.39 0.29
N GLN A 198 1.62 0.13 -0.49
CA GLN A 198 2.84 0.68 0.07
C GLN A 198 2.61 2.02 0.78
N LEU A 199 1.74 2.88 0.22
CA LEU A 199 1.30 4.11 0.88
C LEU A 199 0.61 3.84 2.23
N MET A 200 -0.23 2.81 2.31
CA MET A 200 -0.84 2.33 3.56
C MET A 200 0.22 1.84 4.55
N THR A 201 1.20 1.03 4.11
CA THR A 201 2.29 0.55 4.98
C THR A 201 3.11 1.71 5.55
N ILE A 202 3.50 2.68 4.73
CA ILE A 202 4.22 3.88 5.17
C ILE A 202 3.39 4.67 6.19
N ALA A 203 2.10 4.92 5.91
CA ALA A 203 1.24 5.66 6.82
C ALA A 203 1.07 4.95 8.18
N ASN A 204 1.02 3.61 8.20
CA ASN A 204 1.04 2.83 9.44
C ASN A 204 2.37 2.95 10.20
N GLN A 205 3.52 2.93 9.51
CA GLN A 205 4.85 3.13 10.11
C GLN A 205 5.01 4.55 10.69
N GLN A 206 4.40 5.55 10.05
CA GLN A 206 4.33 6.93 10.55
C GLN A 206 3.24 7.15 11.61
N HIS A 207 2.53 6.10 12.04
CA HIS A 207 1.37 6.14 12.95
C HIS A 207 0.21 7.05 12.47
N ASN A 208 0.16 7.39 11.18
CA ASN A 208 -0.91 8.18 10.56
C ASN A 208 -2.10 7.27 10.19
N THR A 209 -2.90 6.91 11.19
CA THR A 209 -4.05 6.01 11.05
C THR A 209 -5.11 6.50 10.05
N HIS A 210 -5.26 7.82 9.91
CA HIS A 210 -6.18 8.43 8.95
C HIS A 210 -5.73 8.18 7.51
N GLU A 211 -4.45 8.44 7.21
CA GLU A 211 -3.89 8.22 5.88
C GLU A 211 -3.76 6.73 5.55
N ALA A 212 -3.44 5.87 6.53
CA ALA A 212 -3.44 4.43 6.34
C ALA A 212 -4.83 3.91 5.94
N LYS A 213 -5.91 4.38 6.61
CA LYS A 213 -7.28 4.03 6.24
C LYS A 213 -7.63 4.51 4.83
N LEU A 214 -7.28 5.75 4.47
CA LEU A 214 -7.53 6.29 3.12
C LEU A 214 -6.93 5.40 2.03
N TRP A 215 -5.68 4.97 2.19
CA TRP A 215 -5.02 4.11 1.20
C TRP A 215 -5.57 2.68 1.20
N PHE A 216 -5.99 2.15 2.34
CA PHE A 216 -6.70 0.87 2.42
C PHE A 216 -8.06 0.91 1.70
N ASP A 217 -8.85 1.98 1.89
CA ASP A 217 -10.11 2.20 1.18
C ASP A 217 -9.86 2.24 -0.35
N LYS A 218 -8.75 2.87 -0.80
CA LYS A 218 -8.34 2.88 -2.22
C LYS A 218 -7.85 1.54 -2.77
N MET A 219 -7.19 0.70 -1.97
CA MET A 219 -6.92 -0.69 -2.36
C MET A 219 -8.22 -1.47 -2.59
N ASN A 220 -9.21 -1.26 -1.71
CA ASN A 220 -10.47 -1.97 -1.75
C ASN A 220 -11.36 -1.49 -2.91
N GLU A 221 -11.33 -0.20 -3.27
CA GLU A 221 -11.92 0.31 -4.51
C GLU A 221 -11.39 -0.39 -5.78
N ILE A 222 -10.14 -0.85 -5.81
CA ILE A 222 -9.62 -1.63 -6.94
C ILE A 222 -10.09 -3.09 -6.86
N LYS A 223 -9.93 -3.75 -5.71
CA LYS A 223 -10.33 -5.16 -5.53
C LYS A 223 -11.83 -5.42 -5.70
N VAL A 224 -12.66 -4.44 -5.35
CA VAL A 224 -14.13 -4.55 -5.33
C VAL A 224 -14.77 -3.78 -6.50
N GLY A 225 -14.01 -2.92 -7.18
CA GLY A 225 -14.49 -1.98 -8.20
C GLY A 225 -14.88 -0.63 -7.60
N LYS A 226 -14.92 0.41 -8.46
CA LYS A 226 -15.07 1.84 -8.08
C LYS A 226 -16.35 2.22 -7.31
N THR A 227 -17.23 1.27 -7.00
CA THR A 227 -18.31 1.42 -6.01
C THR A 227 -17.77 1.20 -4.60
N ALA A 228 -17.02 2.19 -4.09
CA ALA A 228 -16.63 2.31 -2.67
C ALA A 228 -17.84 2.23 -1.73
N SER A 229 -17.79 1.82 -0.45
CA SER A 229 -16.90 1.03 0.45
C SER A 229 -17.61 1.06 1.85
N PRO A 230 -17.13 0.56 3.04
CA PRO A 230 -15.84 -0.09 3.36
C PRO A 230 -15.82 -1.30 4.36
N ASN A 231 -14.75 -2.10 4.26
CA ASN A 231 -13.91 -2.77 5.30
C ASN A 231 -14.54 -3.75 6.33
N HIS A 232 -14.15 -5.04 6.36
CA HIS A 232 -12.88 -5.66 6.84
C HIS A 232 -12.73 -5.70 8.38
N ASP A 233 -12.38 -6.82 9.03
CA ASP A 233 -11.93 -8.14 8.53
C ASP A 233 -12.85 -9.30 9.02
N ASP A 234 -12.54 -10.60 9.17
CA ASP A 234 -11.28 -11.36 9.25
C ASP A 234 -11.44 -12.81 8.71
N GLY A 235 -10.38 -13.62 8.78
CA GLY A 235 -10.20 -14.91 8.13
C GLY A 235 -11.14 -16.07 8.49
N ILE A 236 -11.69 -16.69 7.44
CA ILE A 236 -11.69 -18.14 7.12
C ILE A 236 -12.25 -18.29 5.68
N PRO A 237 -11.73 -19.20 4.82
CA PRO A 237 -12.13 -19.24 3.42
C PRO A 237 -13.55 -19.78 3.21
N ILE A 238 -14.42 -18.89 2.75
CA ILE A 238 -15.65 -19.26 2.03
C ILE A 238 -15.24 -20.02 0.76
N ARG A 239 -15.95 -21.11 0.40
CA ARG A 239 -15.60 -21.88 -0.81
C ARG A 239 -15.78 -20.99 -2.06
N THR A 240 -14.93 -21.19 -3.06
CA THR A 240 -14.95 -20.42 -4.31
C THR A 240 -16.30 -20.46 -5.03
N GLU A 241 -17.04 -21.56 -4.88
CA GLU A 241 -18.40 -21.77 -5.40
C GLU A 241 -19.41 -20.82 -4.75
N ASP A 242 -19.37 -20.68 -3.42
CA ASP A 242 -20.22 -19.76 -2.65
C ASP A 242 -19.91 -18.29 -2.98
N TYR A 243 -18.62 -17.94 -3.21
CA TYR A 243 -18.21 -16.58 -3.59
C TYR A 243 -18.76 -16.16 -4.96
N SER A 244 -18.81 -17.09 -5.92
CA SER A 244 -19.38 -16.82 -7.25
C SER A 244 -20.90 -16.57 -7.16
N THR A 245 -21.60 -17.35 -6.34
CA THR A 245 -23.04 -17.20 -6.07
C THR A 245 -23.33 -15.89 -5.34
N LEU A 246 -22.53 -15.56 -4.32
CA LEU A 246 -22.62 -14.31 -3.56
C LEU A 246 -22.42 -13.08 -4.46
N ARG A 247 -21.42 -13.11 -5.34
CA ARG A 247 -21.14 -12.01 -6.29
C ARG A 247 -22.25 -11.85 -7.32
N HIS A 248 -22.76 -12.96 -7.86
CA HIS A 248 -23.89 -12.95 -8.80
C HIS A 248 -25.13 -12.34 -8.15
N ASN A 249 -25.46 -12.75 -6.92
CA ASN A 249 -26.60 -12.25 -6.17
C ASN A 249 -26.42 -10.76 -5.78
N MET A 250 -25.23 -10.31 -5.37
CA MET A 250 -24.95 -8.88 -5.18
C MET A 250 -25.17 -8.06 -6.45
N GLN A 251 -24.77 -8.60 -7.61
CA GLN A 251 -24.93 -7.89 -8.89
C GLN A 251 -26.41 -7.85 -9.33
N GLU A 252 -27.17 -8.93 -9.12
CA GLU A 252 -28.64 -8.93 -9.26
C GLU A 252 -29.28 -7.86 -8.35
N ILE A 253 -28.87 -7.75 -7.08
CA ILE A 253 -29.36 -6.74 -6.13
C ILE A 253 -29.09 -5.32 -6.61
N GLN A 254 -27.87 -5.04 -7.05
CA GLN A 254 -27.47 -3.71 -7.50
C GLN A 254 -28.18 -3.31 -8.81
N ASN A 255 -28.32 -4.26 -9.74
CA ASN A 255 -29.07 -4.06 -10.98
C ASN A 255 -30.56 -3.82 -10.70
N LEU A 256 -31.15 -4.61 -9.80
CA LEU A 256 -32.51 -4.39 -9.32
C LEU A 256 -32.61 -3.00 -8.70
N ALA A 257 -31.84 -2.68 -7.66
CA ALA A 257 -31.84 -1.39 -6.96
C ALA A 257 -31.68 -0.18 -7.90
N GLY A 258 -30.81 -0.28 -8.91
CA GLY A 258 -30.65 0.72 -9.96
C GLY A 258 -31.92 0.92 -10.80
N ASN A 259 -32.63 -0.16 -11.13
CA ASN A 259 -33.92 -0.08 -11.80
C ASN A 259 -35.00 0.54 -10.88
N PHE A 260 -35.01 0.26 -9.57
CA PHE A 260 -35.94 0.89 -8.60
C PHE A 260 -35.75 2.40 -8.47
N LEU A 261 -34.50 2.88 -8.50
CA LEU A 261 -34.18 4.31 -8.45
C LEU A 261 -34.64 5.11 -9.69
N SER A 262 -35.05 4.41 -10.76
CA SER A 262 -35.47 5.03 -12.04
C SER A 262 -36.98 4.98 -12.31
N LEU A 263 -37.76 4.27 -11.49
CA LEU A 263 -39.21 4.12 -11.63
C LEU A 263 -39.94 4.94 -10.57
N SER A 264 -41.08 5.54 -10.93
CA SER A 264 -41.95 6.13 -9.92
C SER A 264 -42.59 5.02 -9.08
N THR A 265 -42.91 5.31 -7.81
CA THR A 265 -43.58 4.33 -6.92
C THR A 265 -44.89 3.81 -7.50
N HIS A 266 -45.57 4.60 -8.34
CA HIS A 266 -46.78 4.20 -9.06
C HIS A 266 -46.50 3.14 -10.14
N ASP A 267 -45.49 3.35 -10.98
CA ASP A 267 -45.16 2.43 -12.08
C ASP A 267 -44.61 1.09 -11.55
N LEU A 268 -43.94 1.16 -10.40
CA LEU A 268 -43.47 0.00 -9.65
C LEU A 268 -44.62 -0.90 -9.17
N CYS A 269 -45.65 -0.30 -8.56
CA CYS A 269 -46.88 -1.00 -8.15
C CYS A 269 -47.55 -1.69 -9.33
N GLN A 270 -47.52 -1.07 -10.52
CA GLN A 270 -48.18 -1.60 -11.70
C GLN A 270 -47.38 -2.72 -12.38
N ALA A 271 -46.04 -2.67 -12.36
CA ALA A 271 -45.19 -3.75 -12.87
C ALA A 271 -45.27 -5.01 -11.97
N LEU A 272 -45.20 -4.84 -10.66
CA LEU A 272 -45.16 -5.95 -9.69
C LEU A 272 -46.48 -6.70 -9.54
N ASN A 273 -47.63 -6.03 -9.67
CA ASN A 273 -48.94 -6.71 -9.69
C ASN A 273 -49.20 -7.50 -10.99
N ASN A 274 -48.43 -7.25 -12.06
CA ASN A 274 -48.62 -7.87 -13.36
C ASN A 274 -47.59 -8.97 -13.68
N ASP A 275 -46.54 -9.14 -12.86
CA ASP A 275 -45.48 -10.14 -13.09
C ASP A 275 -45.14 -10.94 -11.82
N GLU A 276 -45.71 -12.15 -11.76
CA GLU A 276 -45.53 -13.12 -10.69
C GLU A 276 -44.07 -13.61 -10.56
N ASN A 277 -43.26 -13.56 -11.63
CA ASN A 277 -41.83 -13.87 -11.55
C ASN A 277 -41.06 -12.76 -10.84
N LEU A 278 -41.46 -11.49 -11.03
CA LEU A 278 -40.76 -10.37 -10.41
C LEU A 278 -40.93 -10.41 -8.88
N SER A 279 -42.15 -10.68 -8.41
CA SER A 279 -42.44 -10.87 -6.97
C SER A 279 -41.62 -12.01 -6.35
N ASN A 280 -41.59 -13.18 -7.00
CA ASN A 280 -40.79 -14.32 -6.53
C ASN A 280 -39.29 -14.03 -6.45
N ARG A 281 -38.75 -13.19 -7.36
CA ARG A 281 -37.33 -12.75 -7.29
C ARG A 281 -37.05 -11.87 -6.07
N PHE A 282 -38.01 -11.04 -5.64
CA PHE A 282 -37.87 -10.25 -4.40
C PHE A 282 -37.96 -11.07 -3.13
N GLU A 283 -38.84 -12.07 -3.08
CA GLU A 283 -38.88 -12.96 -1.93
C GLU A 283 -37.57 -13.76 -1.79
N ASN A 284 -37.12 -14.37 -2.89
CA ASN A 284 -35.83 -15.07 -2.94
C ASN A 284 -34.69 -14.14 -2.53
N LEU A 285 -34.72 -12.87 -2.93
CA LEU A 285 -33.70 -11.91 -2.55
C LEU A 285 -33.66 -11.68 -1.02
N ASN A 286 -34.80 -11.48 -0.37
CA ASN A 286 -34.83 -11.28 1.08
C ASN A 286 -34.28 -12.49 1.85
N ASP A 287 -34.57 -13.72 1.38
CA ASP A 287 -33.99 -14.95 1.93
C ASP A 287 -32.45 -15.01 1.72
N HIS A 288 -31.94 -14.53 0.58
CA HIS A 288 -30.49 -14.42 0.36
C HIS A 288 -29.81 -13.38 1.25
N VAL A 289 -30.41 -12.20 1.45
CA VAL A 289 -29.90 -11.17 2.37
C VAL A 289 -29.89 -11.69 3.81
N TYR A 290 -30.91 -12.45 4.21
CA TYR A 290 -30.93 -13.10 5.53
C TYR A 290 -29.78 -14.10 5.70
N ASN A 291 -29.52 -14.95 4.70
CA ASN A 291 -28.39 -15.87 4.73
C ASN A 291 -27.03 -15.13 4.77
N MET A 292 -26.89 -14.00 4.07
CA MET A 292 -25.70 -13.14 4.18
C MET A 292 -25.53 -12.57 5.59
N VAL A 293 -26.61 -12.07 6.21
CA VAL A 293 -26.58 -11.57 7.60
C VAL A 293 -26.14 -12.66 8.58
N LEU A 294 -26.62 -13.91 8.41
CA LEU A 294 -26.14 -15.04 9.22
C LEU A 294 -24.65 -15.34 9.04
N ILE A 295 -24.10 -15.16 7.82
CA ILE A 295 -22.66 -15.32 7.55
C ILE A 295 -21.87 -14.18 8.20
N MET A 296 -22.32 -12.92 8.05
CA MET A 296 -21.70 -11.75 8.70
C MET A 296 -21.67 -11.91 10.23
N ILE A 297 -22.76 -12.40 10.83
CA ILE A 297 -22.87 -12.67 12.26
C ILE A 297 -21.88 -13.75 12.71
N LYS A 298 -21.78 -14.87 11.98
CA LYS A 298 -20.77 -15.91 12.25
C LYS A 298 -19.34 -15.37 12.16
N ASN A 299 -19.10 -14.44 11.25
CA ASN A 299 -17.82 -13.76 11.07
C ASN A 299 -17.61 -12.57 12.05
N LYS A 300 -18.51 -12.38 13.03
CA LYS A 300 -18.50 -11.27 14.02
C LYS A 300 -18.56 -9.86 13.42
N GLN A 301 -19.00 -9.73 12.17
CA GLN A 301 -19.18 -8.47 11.45
C GLN A 301 -20.52 -7.81 11.82
N TYR A 302 -20.73 -7.59 13.13
CA TYR A 302 -22.03 -7.21 13.69
C TYR A 302 -22.55 -5.85 13.17
N THR A 303 -21.66 -4.88 12.93
CA THR A 303 -22.01 -3.59 12.34
C THR A 303 -22.51 -3.71 10.89
N LEU A 304 -21.88 -4.59 10.10
CA LEU A 304 -22.27 -4.86 8.72
C LEU A 304 -23.60 -5.62 8.67
N ALA A 305 -23.78 -6.63 9.54
CA ALA A 305 -25.02 -7.36 9.70
C ALA A 305 -26.20 -6.44 10.09
N ILE A 306 -25.96 -5.45 10.96
CA ILE A 306 -26.93 -4.39 11.28
C ILE A 306 -27.30 -3.61 10.02
N HIS A 307 -26.32 -3.04 9.31
CA HIS A 307 -26.59 -2.22 8.12
C HIS A 307 -27.38 -2.98 7.03
N TYR A 308 -27.02 -4.24 6.74
CA TYR A 308 -27.74 -5.06 5.76
C TYR A 308 -29.16 -5.40 6.22
N THR A 309 -29.35 -5.68 7.52
CA THR A 309 -30.68 -5.97 8.07
C THR A 309 -31.58 -4.73 8.10
N GLU A 310 -31.05 -3.58 8.53
CA GLU A 310 -31.77 -2.31 8.52
C GLU A 310 -32.13 -1.88 7.09
N ALA A 311 -31.25 -2.10 6.10
CA ALA A 311 -31.56 -1.86 4.69
C ALA A 311 -32.65 -2.79 4.13
N ALA A 312 -32.65 -4.08 4.50
CA ALA A 312 -33.70 -5.04 4.12
C ALA A 312 -35.06 -4.65 4.72
N LEU A 313 -35.09 -4.30 6.01
CA LEU A 313 -36.30 -3.82 6.69
C LEU A 313 -36.79 -2.49 6.09
N PHE A 314 -35.89 -1.54 5.84
CA PHE A 314 -36.20 -0.23 5.26
C PHE A 314 -36.77 -0.35 3.84
N SER A 315 -36.12 -1.11 2.95
CA SER A 315 -36.61 -1.34 1.58
C SER A 315 -37.98 -2.03 1.57
N SER A 316 -38.22 -3.00 2.46
CA SER A 316 -39.55 -3.61 2.62
C SER A 316 -40.62 -2.62 3.14
N SER A 317 -40.24 -1.63 3.95
CA SER A 317 -41.15 -0.62 4.50
C SER A 317 -41.52 0.50 3.51
N ILE A 318 -40.62 0.83 2.57
CA ILE A 318 -40.90 1.80 1.49
C ILE A 318 -41.73 1.17 0.38
N SER A 319 -41.43 -0.07 0.01
CA SER A 319 -42.05 -0.74 -1.13
C SER A 319 -43.56 -0.92 -0.93
N GLY A 320 -43.99 -1.55 0.16
CA GLY A 320 -45.40 -1.90 0.40
C GLY A 320 -46.00 -2.92 -0.59
N ILE A 321 -45.30 -3.21 -1.70
CA ILE A 321 -45.80 -4.03 -2.82
C ILE A 321 -45.41 -5.50 -2.65
N ILE A 322 -44.26 -5.78 -2.02
CA ILE A 322 -43.90 -7.13 -1.53
C ILE A 322 -43.62 -7.00 -0.03
N PRO A 323 -44.58 -7.36 0.84
CA PRO A 323 -44.35 -7.37 2.27
C PRO A 323 -43.30 -8.44 2.62
N LEU A 324 -42.29 -8.06 3.40
CA LEU A 324 -41.33 -9.01 3.95
C LEU A 324 -42.09 -10.08 4.74
N ARG A 325 -41.96 -11.37 4.36
CA ARG A 325 -42.69 -12.48 5.01
C ARG A 325 -42.57 -12.33 6.55
N PRO A 326 -43.67 -12.33 7.33
CA PRO A 326 -43.61 -12.03 8.76
C PRO A 326 -42.59 -12.87 9.54
N SER A 327 -42.46 -14.16 9.22
CA SER A 327 -41.46 -15.05 9.82
C SER A 327 -40.01 -14.66 9.52
N LEU A 328 -39.75 -14.10 8.34
CA LEU A 328 -38.43 -13.57 7.97
C LEU A 328 -38.15 -12.23 8.65
N LYS A 329 -39.17 -11.38 8.78
CA LYS A 329 -39.11 -10.11 9.52
C LYS A 329 -38.76 -10.33 11.00
N VAL A 330 -39.42 -11.30 11.67
CA VAL A 330 -39.09 -11.71 13.04
C VAL A 330 -37.64 -12.18 13.13
N LYS A 331 -37.19 -13.05 12.22
CA LYS A 331 -35.80 -13.52 12.18
C LYS A 331 -34.77 -12.40 12.02
N PHE A 332 -35.06 -11.36 11.23
CA PHE A 332 -34.21 -10.17 11.10
C PHE A 332 -34.18 -9.34 12.40
N TYR A 333 -35.29 -9.16 13.10
CA TYR A 333 -35.28 -8.51 14.43
C TYR A 333 -34.46 -9.29 15.47
N ILE A 334 -34.52 -10.63 15.45
CA ILE A 334 -33.66 -11.48 16.29
C ILE A 334 -32.17 -11.27 15.94
N GLN A 335 -31.83 -11.15 14.65
CA GLN A 335 -30.44 -10.88 14.24
C GLN A 335 -29.96 -9.49 14.69
N LEU A 336 -30.79 -8.45 14.56
CA LEU A 336 -30.46 -7.12 15.09
C LEU A 336 -30.25 -7.15 16.60
N GLY A 337 -31.17 -7.77 17.34
CA GLY A 337 -31.05 -7.97 18.79
C GLY A 337 -29.72 -8.61 19.16
N TYR A 338 -29.32 -9.66 18.44
CA TYR A 338 -28.05 -10.34 18.65
C TYR A 338 -26.82 -9.46 18.32
N CYS A 339 -26.82 -8.77 17.17
CA CYS A 339 -25.72 -7.89 16.79
C CYS A 339 -25.52 -6.74 17.80
N TYR A 340 -26.61 -6.10 18.27
CA TYR A 340 -26.51 -5.06 19.28
C TYR A 340 -26.06 -5.61 20.64
N GLN A 341 -26.47 -6.82 21.01
CA GLN A 341 -26.02 -7.50 22.24
C GLN A 341 -24.50 -7.72 22.24
N GLU A 342 -23.95 -8.25 21.14
CA GLU A 342 -22.51 -8.50 20.98
C GLU A 342 -21.69 -7.19 20.96
N LEU A 343 -22.28 -6.11 20.44
CA LEU A 343 -21.71 -4.75 20.51
C LEU A 343 -21.93 -4.04 21.86
N LYS A 344 -22.46 -4.73 22.87
CA LYS A 344 -22.77 -4.22 24.24
C LYS A 344 -23.75 -3.04 24.25
N ARG A 345 -24.61 -2.95 23.23
CA ARG A 345 -25.69 -1.96 23.07
C ARG A 345 -27.00 -2.56 23.55
N ASN A 346 -27.09 -2.68 24.88
CA ASN A 346 -28.13 -3.46 25.55
C ASN A 346 -29.54 -2.91 25.32
N ASP A 347 -29.70 -1.58 25.28
CA ASP A 347 -31.01 -0.94 25.10
C ASP A 347 -31.58 -1.17 23.69
N GLU A 348 -30.75 -1.02 22.66
CA GLU A 348 -31.12 -1.31 21.28
C GLU A 348 -31.33 -2.80 21.04
N SER A 349 -30.54 -3.65 21.70
CA SER A 349 -30.72 -5.10 21.68
C SER A 349 -32.08 -5.51 22.27
N LEU A 350 -32.43 -5.02 23.47
CA LEU A 350 -33.72 -5.25 24.11
C LEU A 350 -34.88 -4.74 23.25
N LYS A 351 -34.74 -3.58 22.60
CA LYS A 351 -35.74 -3.05 21.67
C LYS A 351 -36.04 -4.05 20.55
N TYR A 352 -35.02 -4.52 19.82
CA TYR A 352 -35.24 -5.41 18.68
C TYR A 352 -35.69 -6.82 19.09
N TYR A 353 -35.21 -7.35 20.22
CA TYR A 353 -35.75 -8.61 20.76
C TYR A 353 -37.22 -8.48 21.19
N LYS A 354 -37.64 -7.37 21.81
CA LYS A 354 -39.06 -7.11 22.13
C LYS A 354 -39.92 -7.06 20.86
N MET A 355 -39.45 -6.35 19.82
CA MET A 355 -40.13 -6.30 18.51
C MET A 355 -40.23 -7.68 17.81
N ALA A 356 -39.32 -8.62 18.10
CA ALA A 356 -39.43 -10.01 17.64
C ALA A 356 -40.45 -10.83 18.44
N LEU A 357 -40.57 -10.59 19.75
CA LEU A 357 -41.49 -11.28 20.65
C LEU A 357 -42.94 -10.78 20.57
N GLU A 358 -43.15 -9.56 20.06
CA GLU A 358 -44.49 -9.01 19.78
C GLU A 358 -45.24 -9.82 18.69
N ASP A 359 -44.52 -10.42 17.73
CA ASP A 359 -45.09 -11.31 16.70
C ASP A 359 -44.83 -12.80 17.04
N LYS A 360 -45.41 -13.26 18.15
CA LYS A 360 -45.33 -14.67 18.58
C LYS A 360 -45.82 -15.65 17.49
N THR A 361 -46.76 -15.24 16.63
CA THR A 361 -47.37 -16.09 15.60
C THR A 361 -46.42 -16.54 14.48
N HIS A 362 -45.36 -15.77 14.21
CA HIS A 362 -44.41 -16.08 13.14
C HIS A 362 -42.99 -16.39 13.65
N CYS A 363 -42.80 -16.38 14.97
CA CYS A 363 -41.59 -16.84 15.64
C CYS A 363 -41.64 -18.38 15.78
N SER A 364 -40.55 -19.08 15.43
CA SER A 364 -40.50 -20.54 15.71
C SER A 364 -40.34 -20.77 17.22
N PRO A 365 -40.76 -21.93 17.78
CA PRO A 365 -40.59 -22.21 19.21
C PRO A 365 -39.13 -22.08 19.67
N ASP A 366 -38.18 -22.58 18.88
CA ASP A 366 -36.74 -22.46 19.17
C ASP A 366 -36.26 -21.00 19.11
N ASP A 367 -36.74 -20.22 18.13
CA ASP A 367 -36.44 -18.78 18.02
C ASP A 367 -37.03 -17.99 19.19
N TYR A 368 -38.23 -18.33 19.63
CA TYR A 368 -38.92 -17.72 20.77
C TYR A 368 -38.12 -17.97 22.06
N ILE A 369 -37.84 -19.24 22.39
CA ILE A 369 -37.08 -19.63 23.59
C ILE A 369 -35.71 -18.96 23.60
N ARG A 370 -34.99 -19.00 22.46
CA ARG A 370 -33.68 -18.33 22.32
C ARG A 370 -33.77 -16.83 22.57
N THR A 371 -34.79 -16.17 22.00
CA THR A 371 -34.98 -14.72 22.12
C THR A 371 -35.33 -14.30 23.55
N VAL A 372 -36.25 -15.02 24.21
CA VAL A 372 -36.62 -14.78 25.60
C VAL A 372 -35.42 -15.00 26.54
N HIS A 373 -34.64 -16.06 26.32
CA HIS A 373 -33.39 -16.29 27.05
C HIS A 373 -32.35 -15.17 26.83
N CYS A 374 -32.20 -14.65 25.61
CA CYS A 374 -31.34 -13.50 25.35
C CYS A 374 -31.81 -12.22 26.07
N VAL A 375 -33.13 -11.98 26.15
CA VAL A 375 -33.71 -10.86 26.93
C VAL A 375 -33.41 -11.01 28.42
N GLY A 376 -33.68 -12.19 29.01
CA GLY A 376 -33.37 -12.47 30.42
C GLY A 376 -31.89 -12.25 30.75
N LYS A 377 -30.99 -12.77 29.91
CA LYS A 377 -29.55 -12.57 30.05
C LYS A 377 -29.13 -11.09 29.97
N ILE A 378 -29.77 -10.27 29.12
CA ILE A 378 -29.46 -8.83 29.08
C ILE A 378 -29.92 -8.16 30.37
N LEU A 379 -31.14 -8.46 30.84
CA LEU A 379 -31.70 -7.91 32.08
C LEU A 379 -30.85 -8.27 33.31
N GLU A 380 -30.30 -9.50 33.37
CA GLU A 380 -29.28 -9.86 34.37
C GLU A 380 -28.04 -8.94 34.27
N THR A 381 -27.47 -8.77 33.07
CA THR A 381 -26.28 -7.92 32.89
C THR A 381 -26.52 -6.43 33.17
N THR A 382 -27.77 -5.96 33.14
CA THR A 382 -28.15 -4.59 33.54
C THR A 382 -28.62 -4.49 35.00
N ASN A 383 -28.54 -5.57 35.79
CA ASN A 383 -29.01 -5.68 37.17
C ASN A 383 -30.55 -5.57 37.37
N CYS A 384 -31.34 -5.80 36.31
CA CYS A 384 -32.80 -5.81 36.34
C CYS A 384 -33.33 -7.20 36.74
N TYR A 385 -32.88 -7.73 37.89
CA TYR A 385 -33.08 -9.14 38.27
C TYR A 385 -34.54 -9.55 38.46
N GLU A 386 -35.42 -8.65 38.95
CA GLU A 386 -36.85 -8.94 39.10
C GLU A 386 -37.55 -9.10 37.74
N GLU A 387 -37.23 -8.25 36.76
CA GLU A 387 -37.73 -8.37 35.39
C GLU A 387 -37.19 -9.62 34.70
N ALA A 388 -35.89 -9.93 34.88
CA ALA A 388 -35.29 -11.15 34.35
C ALA A 388 -36.00 -12.42 34.88
N LEU A 389 -36.26 -12.47 36.19
CA LEU A 389 -36.97 -13.58 36.82
C LEU A 389 -38.40 -13.74 36.28
N HIS A 390 -39.14 -12.63 36.13
CA HIS A 390 -40.49 -12.66 35.53
C HIS A 390 -40.46 -13.21 34.09
N VAL A 391 -39.48 -12.79 33.28
CA VAL A 391 -39.30 -13.26 31.90
C VAL A 391 -39.01 -14.77 31.84
N TYR A 392 -38.18 -15.31 32.74
CA TYR A 392 -37.93 -16.76 32.79
C TYR A 392 -39.10 -17.59 33.34
N ILE A 393 -39.86 -17.07 34.31
CA ILE A 393 -41.08 -17.73 34.81
C ILE A 393 -42.09 -17.85 33.67
N GLN A 394 -42.34 -16.75 32.96
CA GLN A 394 -43.26 -16.74 31.81
C GLN A 394 -42.81 -17.70 30.70
N LEU A 395 -41.50 -17.84 30.47
CA LEU A 395 -40.96 -18.83 29.53
C LEU A 395 -41.22 -20.27 29.97
N ALA A 396 -41.09 -20.56 31.27
CA ALA A 396 -41.35 -21.89 31.82
C ALA A 396 -42.86 -22.24 31.80
N GLU A 397 -43.74 -21.25 31.96
CA GLU A 397 -45.18 -21.41 31.77
C GLU A 397 -45.55 -21.65 30.29
N ASP A 398 -44.98 -20.87 29.37
CA ASP A 398 -45.16 -21.02 27.92
C ASP A 398 -44.62 -22.38 27.38
N TYR A 399 -43.72 -23.06 28.11
CA TYR A 399 -43.14 -24.37 27.72
C TYR A 399 -43.85 -25.58 28.36
N ASN A 400 -44.72 -25.37 29.35
CA ASN A 400 -45.49 -26.43 30.03
C ASN A 400 -46.94 -26.55 29.53
N ASN A 401 -47.35 -25.72 28.57
CA ASN A 401 -48.66 -25.73 27.90
C ASN A 401 -48.53 -26.12 26.42
#